data_AF-A0A0L1KW58-F1
#
_entry.id   AF-A0A0L1KW58-F1
#
_cell.length_a   1.000
_cell.length_b   1.000
_cell.length_c   1.000
_cell.angle_alpha   90.00
_cell.angle_beta   90.00
_cell.angle_gamma   90.00
#
_symmetry.space_group_name_H-M   'P 1'
#
loop_
_entity.id
_entity.type
_entity.pdbx_description
1 polymer ?
#
loop_
_entity_poly.entity_id
_entity_poly.type
_entity_poly.pdbx_seq_one_letter_code
_entity_poly.pdbx_strand_id
1 'polypeptide(L)'
;MIVRAQSLATGLCFPKSVSDEMAKLNFTSNLWISEKELELTEFKLMKRHIGNHLTCKINNSDTRLYNVSQTTRPEKLTKLLGRLIPQKLFSSDILSQSASRKLISSIISYEKNEWLTEGQLKYLGLKTRPNAKPIIINEASENPPCELKFYNIGELEEPHIIARMKTLLPISASTGCFYKMPEALRILRFAIHNNFESPFWLPVKLADELKLVIKKSCNPLVLTVPETGAELKLINSAQTSSPKIVIAHALEQQFCPRSGVSGRRFPKIIEDVLSASSARNKFESVFWLKDAYLPALSTKLLPGQIPTTVACGNQKTAFYNVVQTDSRQTIEKRFHG
;
A
#
# COMPACT_ATOMS: atom_id res chain seq x y z
N MET A 1 1.58 -31.74 18.17
CA MET A 1 1.60 -30.29 17.86
C MET A 1 0.45 -30.03 16.89
N ILE A 2 -0.59 -29.28 17.29
CA ILE A 2 -1.73 -29.01 16.40
C ILE A 2 -1.26 -27.97 15.37
N VAL A 3 -1.11 -28.40 14.12
CA VAL A 3 -0.76 -27.49 13.02
C VAL A 3 -2.00 -26.65 12.71
N ARG A 4 -1.91 -25.33 12.90
CA ARG A 4 -3.02 -24.42 12.60
C ARG A 4 -3.30 -24.39 11.10
N ALA A 5 -4.58 -24.27 10.77
CA ALA A 5 -5.00 -24.12 9.39
C ALA A 5 -4.55 -22.77 8.82
N GLN A 6 -4.05 -22.78 7.58
CA GLN A 6 -3.53 -21.60 6.90
C GLN A 6 -4.25 -21.36 5.58
N SER A 7 -4.50 -20.09 5.29
CA SER A 7 -4.97 -19.64 3.98
C SER A 7 -3.85 -19.84 2.98
N LEU A 8 -4.12 -20.60 1.93
CA LEU A 8 -3.17 -20.81 0.86
C LEU A 8 -2.85 -19.49 0.15
N ALA A 9 -3.84 -18.62 -0.05
CA ALA A 9 -3.66 -17.40 -0.81
C ALA A 9 -2.73 -16.39 -0.12
N THR A 10 -2.86 -16.28 1.21
CA THR A 10 -2.13 -15.27 2.01
C THR A 10 -0.98 -15.84 2.83
N GLY A 11 -0.96 -17.15 3.07
CA GLY A 11 -0.04 -17.80 4.00
C GLY A 11 -0.37 -17.57 5.48
N LEU A 12 -1.40 -16.75 5.78
CA LEU A 12 -1.78 -16.41 7.14
C LEU A 12 -2.63 -17.51 7.77
N CYS A 13 -2.51 -17.67 9.09
CA CYS A 13 -3.36 -18.58 9.85
C CYS A 13 -4.80 -18.05 9.89
N PHE A 14 -5.78 -18.95 9.78
CA PHE A 14 -7.17 -18.60 10.04
C PHE A 14 -7.39 -18.28 11.53
N PRO A 15 -8.46 -17.54 11.88
CA PRO A 15 -8.89 -17.38 13.27
C PRO A 15 -9.01 -18.75 13.95
N LYS A 16 -8.74 -18.79 15.27
CA LYS A 16 -8.71 -20.04 16.03
C LYS A 16 -10.02 -20.83 15.90
N SER A 17 -11.17 -20.16 16.02
CA SER A 17 -12.49 -20.79 15.88
C SER A 17 -12.65 -21.52 14.54
N VAL A 18 -12.27 -20.88 13.43
CA VAL A 18 -12.33 -21.47 12.08
C VAL A 18 -11.30 -22.60 11.94
N SER A 19 -10.10 -22.43 12.49
CA SER A 19 -9.06 -23.47 12.48
C SER A 19 -9.48 -24.72 13.23
N ASP A 20 -10.18 -24.58 14.35
CA ASP A 20 -10.67 -25.70 15.17
C ASP A 20 -11.78 -26.47 14.41
N GLU A 21 -12.63 -25.78 13.66
CA GLU A 21 -13.61 -26.43 12.76
C GLU A 21 -12.94 -27.19 11.61
N MET A 22 -11.93 -26.58 10.99
CA MET A 22 -11.12 -27.21 9.93
C MET A 22 -10.41 -28.47 10.42
N ALA A 23 -9.88 -28.44 11.65
CA ALA A 23 -9.17 -29.58 12.24
C ALA A 23 -10.08 -30.81 12.41
N LYS A 24 -11.38 -30.61 12.73
CA LYS A 24 -12.36 -31.70 12.86
C LYS A 24 -12.57 -32.48 11.56
N LEU A 25 -12.26 -31.88 10.41
CA LEU A 25 -12.43 -32.49 9.10
C LEU A 25 -11.28 -33.44 8.72
N ASN A 26 -10.22 -33.54 9.54
CA ASN A 26 -9.14 -34.52 9.43
C ASN A 26 -8.50 -34.64 8.02
N PHE A 27 -8.36 -33.53 7.31
CA PHE A 27 -7.63 -33.50 6.04
C PHE A 27 -6.12 -33.62 6.25
N THR A 28 -5.42 -34.14 5.23
CA THR A 28 -3.96 -34.38 5.26
C THR A 28 -3.12 -33.11 5.17
N SER A 29 -3.69 -32.02 4.65
CA SER A 29 -3.04 -30.72 4.55
C SER A 29 -3.66 -29.74 5.55
N ASN A 30 -2.84 -28.86 6.11
CA ASN A 30 -3.31 -27.72 6.89
C ASN A 30 -3.66 -26.49 6.02
N LEU A 31 -3.51 -26.60 4.70
CA LEU A 31 -3.72 -25.50 3.76
C LEU A 31 -5.14 -25.52 3.20
N TRP A 32 -5.78 -24.35 3.20
CA TRP A 32 -7.14 -24.15 2.73
C TRP A 32 -7.23 -22.98 1.75
N ILE A 33 -8.10 -23.09 0.77
CA ILE A 33 -8.33 -22.09 -0.28
C ILE A 33 -9.82 -21.80 -0.38
N SER A 34 -10.21 -20.55 -0.61
CA SER A 34 -11.61 -20.22 -0.87
C SER A 34 -12.05 -20.62 -2.27
N GLU A 35 -13.35 -20.83 -2.45
CA GLU A 35 -13.96 -21.08 -3.78
C GLU A 35 -13.55 -19.99 -4.79
N LYS A 36 -13.67 -18.71 -4.38
CA LYS A 36 -13.27 -17.56 -5.21
C LYS A 36 -11.80 -17.59 -5.60
N GLU A 37 -10.90 -17.91 -4.69
CA GLU A 37 -9.47 -18.00 -4.99
C GLU A 37 -9.17 -19.22 -5.88
N LEU A 38 -9.83 -20.35 -5.65
CA LEU A 38 -9.67 -21.55 -6.48
C LEU A 38 -10.12 -21.29 -7.92
N GLU A 39 -11.21 -20.55 -8.14
CA GLU A 39 -11.67 -20.09 -9.45
C GLU A 39 -10.67 -19.17 -10.17
N LEU A 40 -9.74 -18.54 -9.44
CA LEU A 40 -8.68 -17.74 -10.05
C LEU A 40 -7.51 -18.60 -10.55
N THR A 41 -7.47 -19.87 -10.17
CA THR A 41 -6.43 -20.82 -10.56
C THR A 41 -6.89 -21.75 -11.69
N GLU A 42 -5.95 -22.48 -12.29
CA GLU A 42 -6.26 -23.57 -13.22
C GLU A 42 -6.64 -24.89 -12.52
N PHE A 43 -6.58 -24.93 -11.18
CA PHE A 43 -6.82 -26.15 -10.42
C PHE A 43 -8.31 -26.40 -10.22
N LYS A 44 -8.72 -27.66 -10.38
CA LYS A 44 -10.10 -28.09 -10.16
C LYS A 44 -10.21 -28.94 -8.90
N LEU A 45 -11.38 -28.94 -8.28
CA LEU A 45 -11.75 -29.93 -7.27
C LEU A 45 -11.83 -31.32 -7.90
N MET A 46 -11.42 -32.35 -7.15
CA MET A 46 -11.72 -33.72 -7.55
C MET A 46 -13.23 -33.95 -7.48
N LYS A 47 -13.80 -34.69 -8.45
CA LYS A 47 -15.25 -34.91 -8.55
C LYS A 47 -15.89 -35.39 -7.23
N ARG A 48 -15.21 -36.30 -6.51
CA ARG A 48 -15.67 -36.86 -5.22
C ARG A 48 -15.74 -35.86 -4.06
N HIS A 49 -15.16 -34.67 -4.21
CA HIS A 49 -15.14 -33.63 -3.17
C HIS A 49 -15.99 -32.41 -3.55
N ILE A 50 -16.68 -32.44 -4.69
CA ILE A 50 -17.66 -31.41 -5.03
C ILE A 50 -18.75 -31.42 -3.96
N GLY A 51 -19.02 -30.26 -3.36
CA GLY A 51 -19.98 -30.12 -2.26
C GLY A 51 -19.41 -30.39 -0.86
N ASN A 52 -18.25 -31.02 -0.72
CA ASN A 52 -17.59 -31.21 0.58
C ASN A 52 -16.70 -30.01 0.92
N HIS A 53 -17.31 -28.95 1.45
CA HIS A 53 -16.66 -27.69 1.80
C HIS A 53 -16.98 -27.29 3.23
N LEU A 54 -16.11 -26.48 3.84
CA LEU A 54 -16.43 -25.77 5.06
C LEU A 54 -17.03 -24.41 4.68
N THR A 55 -18.22 -24.10 5.20
CA THR A 55 -18.81 -22.76 5.09
C THR A 55 -18.50 -22.00 6.37
N CYS A 56 -17.81 -20.88 6.26
CA CYS A 56 -17.51 -20.03 7.41
C CYS A 56 -17.77 -18.55 7.07
N LYS A 57 -18.11 -17.76 8.09
CA LYS A 57 -18.27 -16.32 7.93
C LYS A 57 -16.91 -15.63 7.99
N ILE A 58 -16.45 -15.15 6.86
CA ILE A 58 -15.27 -14.28 6.74
C ILE A 58 -15.77 -12.90 6.31
N ASN A 59 -15.46 -11.86 7.09
CA ASN A 59 -15.88 -10.48 6.83
C ASN A 59 -17.41 -10.35 6.58
N ASN A 60 -18.22 -11.01 7.41
CA ASN A 60 -19.69 -11.04 7.29
C ASN A 60 -20.23 -11.67 5.99
N SER A 61 -19.39 -12.34 5.21
CA SER A 61 -19.80 -13.09 4.03
C SER A 61 -19.57 -14.58 4.22
N ASP A 62 -20.57 -15.38 3.85
CA ASP A 62 -20.44 -16.83 3.82
C ASP A 62 -19.41 -17.19 2.74
N THR A 63 -18.30 -17.77 3.18
CA THR A 63 -17.18 -18.16 2.33
C THR A 63 -17.04 -19.67 2.37
N ARG A 64 -17.07 -20.28 1.19
CA ARG A 64 -16.79 -21.71 1.03
C ARG A 64 -15.29 -21.92 0.95
N LEU A 65 -14.78 -22.81 1.81
CA LEU A 65 -13.38 -23.17 1.89
C LEU A 65 -13.20 -24.65 1.55
N TYR A 66 -12.16 -24.92 0.77
CA TYR A 66 -11.72 -26.27 0.39
C TYR A 66 -10.32 -26.50 0.92
N ASN A 67 -10.04 -27.71 1.38
CA ASN A 67 -8.70 -28.13 1.70
C ASN A 67 -7.92 -28.40 0.42
N VAL A 68 -6.63 -28.05 0.39
CA VAL A 68 -5.78 -28.24 -0.80
C VAL A 68 -5.75 -29.70 -1.25
N SER A 69 -5.83 -30.67 -0.31
CA SER A 69 -5.88 -32.10 -0.60
C SER A 69 -7.10 -32.53 -1.43
N GLN A 70 -8.14 -31.71 -1.54
CA GLN A 70 -9.35 -31.97 -2.32
C GLN A 70 -9.21 -31.59 -3.80
N THR A 71 -8.10 -30.97 -4.19
CA THR A 71 -7.85 -30.49 -5.55
C THR A 71 -7.16 -31.55 -6.42
N THR A 72 -7.19 -31.34 -7.73
CA THR A 72 -6.63 -32.24 -8.75
C THR A 72 -5.09 -32.33 -8.74
N ARG A 73 -4.39 -31.34 -8.15
CA ARG A 73 -2.92 -31.25 -8.10
C ARG A 73 -2.45 -30.59 -6.79
N PRO A 74 -2.69 -31.21 -5.63
CA PRO A 74 -2.44 -30.60 -4.31
C PRO A 74 -0.98 -30.17 -4.10
N GLU A 75 -0.03 -30.92 -4.64
CA GLU A 75 1.41 -30.65 -4.55
C GLU A 75 1.80 -29.36 -5.28
N LYS A 76 1.23 -29.10 -6.47
CA LYS A 76 1.48 -27.86 -7.21
C LYS A 76 0.82 -26.68 -6.52
N LEU A 77 -0.40 -26.87 -6.04
CA LEU A 77 -1.16 -25.82 -5.36
C LEU A 77 -0.48 -25.40 -4.04
N THR A 78 0.07 -26.35 -3.28
CA THR A 78 0.84 -26.09 -2.05
C THR A 78 2.06 -25.17 -2.29
N LYS A 79 2.72 -25.26 -3.45
CA LYS A 79 3.84 -24.36 -3.81
C LYS A 79 3.43 -22.90 -3.99
N LEU A 80 2.13 -22.62 -4.02
CA LEU A 80 1.56 -21.27 -4.16
C LEU A 80 1.20 -20.63 -2.81
N LEU A 81 1.63 -21.22 -1.69
CA LEU A 81 1.39 -20.66 -0.36
C LEU A 81 1.85 -19.21 -0.26
N GLY A 82 0.92 -18.31 0.08
CA GLY A 82 1.15 -16.86 0.18
C GLY A 82 1.28 -16.14 -1.16
N ARG A 83 0.97 -16.81 -2.27
CA ARG A 83 1.28 -16.33 -3.63
C ARG A 83 0.05 -16.29 -4.54
N LEU A 84 -1.17 -16.55 -4.08
CA LEU A 84 -2.34 -16.49 -4.98
C LEU A 84 -2.90 -15.07 -5.20
N ILE A 85 -2.26 -14.04 -4.64
CA ILE A 85 -2.67 -12.64 -4.81
C ILE A 85 -1.53 -11.89 -5.51
N PRO A 86 -1.55 -11.79 -6.86
CA PRO A 86 -0.53 -11.08 -7.63
C PRO A 86 -0.30 -9.66 -7.12
N GLN A 87 0.96 -9.31 -6.94
CA GLN A 87 1.33 -7.98 -6.47
C GLN A 87 1.86 -7.15 -7.63
N LYS A 88 1.08 -6.16 -8.07
CA LYS A 88 1.53 -5.12 -9.01
C LYS A 88 2.40 -4.14 -8.23
N LEU A 89 3.71 -4.14 -8.48
CA LEU A 89 4.63 -3.27 -7.75
C LEU A 89 4.48 -1.81 -8.19
N PHE A 90 4.75 -0.89 -7.26
CA PHE A 90 4.76 0.56 -7.47
C PHE A 90 3.49 1.09 -8.16
N SER A 91 2.33 0.56 -7.75
CA SER A 91 1.02 0.96 -8.22
C SER A 91 0.03 0.87 -7.07
N SER A 92 -0.88 1.83 -7.00
CA SER A 92 -2.04 1.82 -6.11
C SER A 92 -3.22 1.04 -6.70
N ASP A 93 -3.15 0.66 -7.98
CA ASP A 93 -4.28 0.09 -8.70
C ASP A 93 -4.45 -1.38 -8.35
N ILE A 94 -5.69 -1.74 -8.06
CA ILE A 94 -6.07 -3.14 -7.91
C ILE A 94 -6.08 -3.76 -9.31
N LEU A 95 -5.40 -4.90 -9.46
CA LEU A 95 -5.44 -5.66 -10.71
C LEU A 95 -6.88 -6.09 -11.02
N SER A 96 -7.29 -5.95 -12.27
CA SER A 96 -8.56 -6.49 -12.74
C SER A 96 -8.64 -8.01 -12.48
N GLN A 97 -9.86 -8.55 -12.40
CA GLN A 97 -10.03 -10.00 -12.18
C GLN A 97 -9.42 -10.83 -13.33
N SER A 98 -9.54 -10.34 -14.57
CA SER A 98 -8.93 -10.97 -15.75
C SER A 98 -7.41 -10.94 -15.69
N ALA A 99 -6.81 -9.81 -15.30
CA ALA A 99 -5.38 -9.69 -15.07
C ALA A 99 -4.91 -10.65 -13.98
N SER A 100 -5.59 -10.65 -12.83
CA SER A 100 -5.28 -11.51 -11.69
C SER A 100 -5.28 -12.98 -12.08
N ARG A 101 -6.33 -13.46 -12.78
CA ARG A 101 -6.41 -14.85 -13.29
C ARG A 101 -5.23 -15.22 -14.17
N LYS A 102 -4.88 -14.37 -15.14
CA LYS A 102 -3.76 -14.61 -16.07
C LYS A 102 -2.40 -14.63 -15.37
N LEU A 103 -2.19 -13.75 -14.39
CA LEU A 103 -0.95 -13.73 -13.62
C LEU A 103 -0.86 -14.96 -12.69
N ILE A 104 -1.95 -15.32 -12.01
CA ILE A 104 -2.02 -16.51 -11.15
C ILE A 104 -1.79 -17.80 -11.94
N SER A 105 -2.36 -17.95 -13.14
CA SER A 105 -2.10 -19.17 -13.94
C SER A 105 -0.63 -19.31 -14.34
N SER A 106 0.07 -18.20 -14.54
CA SER A 106 1.49 -18.19 -14.89
C SER A 106 2.43 -18.38 -13.69
N ILE A 107 1.95 -18.15 -12.47
CA ILE A 107 2.76 -18.00 -11.26
C ILE A 107 3.59 -19.24 -10.89
N ILE A 108 3.13 -20.42 -11.30
CA ILE A 108 3.81 -21.71 -11.06
C ILE A 108 5.20 -21.71 -11.70
N SER A 109 5.38 -20.93 -12.76
CA SER A 109 6.65 -20.81 -13.50
C SER A 109 7.64 -19.84 -12.85
N TYR A 110 7.23 -19.13 -11.81
CA TYR A 110 8.04 -18.09 -11.17
C TYR A 110 8.26 -18.41 -9.69
N GLU A 111 9.31 -17.84 -9.10
CA GLU A 111 9.55 -17.91 -7.65
C GLU A 111 8.82 -16.80 -6.89
N LYS A 112 8.72 -15.62 -7.49
CA LYS A 112 8.12 -14.43 -6.88
C LYS A 112 6.76 -14.14 -7.49
N ASN A 113 5.87 -13.50 -6.72
CA ASN A 113 4.54 -13.11 -7.16
C ASN A 113 4.41 -11.61 -7.37
N GLU A 114 5.46 -11.00 -7.89
CA GLU A 114 5.60 -9.56 -7.97
C GLU A 114 5.84 -9.19 -9.42
N TRP A 115 5.06 -8.23 -9.89
CA TRP A 115 4.89 -7.95 -11.30
C TRP A 115 5.03 -6.46 -11.57
N LEU A 116 5.65 -6.13 -12.70
CA LEU A 116 5.76 -4.78 -13.23
C LEU A 116 5.17 -4.75 -14.64
N THR A 117 4.53 -3.64 -15.00
CA THR A 117 4.13 -3.42 -16.39
C THR A 117 5.31 -3.03 -17.25
N GLU A 118 5.23 -3.26 -18.57
CA GLU A 118 6.24 -2.80 -19.52
C GLU A 118 6.47 -1.28 -19.42
N GLY A 119 5.40 -0.51 -19.23
CA GLY A 119 5.48 0.93 -19.03
C GLY A 119 6.31 1.29 -17.79
N GLN A 120 6.11 0.59 -16.67
CA GLN A 120 6.91 0.80 -15.45
C GLN A 120 8.38 0.42 -15.65
N LEU A 121 8.68 -0.70 -16.32
CA LEU A 121 10.05 -1.10 -16.61
C LEU A 121 10.79 -0.04 -17.44
N LYS A 122 10.18 0.37 -18.56
CA LYS A 122 10.72 1.42 -19.43
C LYS A 122 10.92 2.73 -18.67
N TYR A 123 9.93 3.10 -17.87
CA TYR A 123 9.98 4.33 -17.08
C TYR A 123 11.14 4.32 -16.07
N LEU A 124 11.32 3.21 -15.36
CA LEU A 124 12.36 3.03 -14.34
C LEU A 124 13.75 2.72 -14.93
N GLY A 125 13.86 2.51 -16.25
CA GLY A 125 15.11 2.14 -16.91
C GLY A 125 15.56 0.71 -16.58
N LEU A 126 14.63 -0.17 -16.21
CA LEU A 126 14.90 -1.56 -15.87
C LEU A 126 14.92 -2.42 -17.14
N LYS A 127 15.79 -3.43 -17.14
CA LYS A 127 15.94 -4.39 -18.25
C LYS A 127 15.53 -5.79 -17.83
N THR A 128 14.97 -6.51 -18.79
CA THR A 128 14.60 -7.92 -18.67
C THR A 128 15.69 -8.79 -19.26
N ARG A 129 15.86 -10.01 -18.74
CA ARG A 129 16.82 -10.98 -19.28
C ARG A 129 16.53 -11.29 -20.77
N PRO A 130 17.55 -11.64 -21.56
CA PRO A 130 17.33 -12.19 -22.89
C PRO A 130 16.46 -13.44 -22.74
N ASN A 131 15.29 -13.47 -23.39
CA ASN A 131 14.25 -14.51 -23.31
C ASN A 131 13.16 -14.36 -22.23
N ALA A 132 13.16 -13.28 -21.45
CA ALA A 132 12.04 -12.97 -20.57
C ALA A 132 10.74 -12.81 -21.39
N LYS A 133 9.71 -13.61 -21.09
CA LYS A 133 8.42 -13.54 -21.80
C LYS A 133 7.39 -12.77 -20.97
N PRO A 134 6.78 -11.69 -21.50
CA PRO A 134 5.71 -11.01 -20.80
C PRO A 134 4.45 -11.87 -20.74
N ILE A 135 3.67 -11.68 -19.68
CA ILE A 135 2.27 -12.10 -19.63
C ILE A 135 1.42 -10.98 -20.23
N ILE A 136 0.71 -11.30 -21.32
CA ILE A 136 -0.11 -10.35 -22.08
C ILE A 136 -1.57 -10.41 -21.59
N ILE A 137 -2.08 -9.26 -21.16
CA ILE A 137 -3.44 -9.09 -20.62
C ILE A 137 -4.16 -8.05 -21.50
N ASN A 138 -5.34 -8.41 -21.99
CA ASN A 138 -6.19 -7.52 -22.77
C ASN A 138 -7.28 -7.02 -21.83
N GLU A 139 -7.25 -5.74 -21.48
CA GLU A 139 -8.26 -5.13 -20.62
C GLU A 139 -9.37 -4.52 -21.48
N ALA A 140 -10.43 -5.29 -21.66
CA ALA A 140 -11.63 -4.87 -22.39
C ALA A 140 -12.44 -3.79 -21.64
N SER A 141 -12.14 -3.55 -20.37
CA SER A 141 -12.76 -2.50 -19.56
C SER A 141 -12.25 -1.09 -19.88
N GLU A 142 -11.09 -0.98 -20.54
CA GLU A 142 -10.60 0.31 -21.04
C GLU A 142 -11.19 0.58 -22.43
N ASN A 143 -11.51 1.85 -22.71
CA ASN A 143 -12.01 2.27 -24.02
C ASN A 143 -11.06 3.33 -24.59
N PRO A 144 -10.23 3.00 -25.60
CA PRO A 144 -10.19 1.72 -26.33
C PRO A 144 -9.54 0.58 -25.52
N PRO A 145 -9.83 -0.70 -25.86
CA PRO A 145 -9.19 -1.84 -25.24
C PRO A 145 -7.66 -1.74 -25.30
N CYS A 146 -7.01 -1.93 -24.17
CA CYS A 146 -5.56 -1.81 -24.05
C CYS A 146 -4.91 -3.19 -23.85
N GLU A 147 -3.77 -3.40 -24.52
CA GLU A 147 -2.89 -4.54 -24.26
C GLU A 147 -1.86 -4.13 -23.20
N LEU A 148 -1.94 -4.77 -22.03
CA LEU A 148 -0.97 -4.60 -20.95
C LEU A 148 -0.02 -5.80 -20.90
N LYS A 149 1.28 -5.51 -20.89
CA LYS A 149 2.34 -6.51 -20.74
C LYS A 149 2.92 -6.47 -19.35
N PHE A 150 2.92 -7.60 -18.66
CA PHE A 150 3.46 -7.77 -17.32
C PHE A 150 4.70 -8.65 -17.34
N TYR A 151 5.72 -8.26 -16.58
CA TYR A 151 6.94 -9.02 -16.37
C TYR A 151 7.09 -9.38 -14.90
N ASN A 152 7.45 -10.63 -14.62
CA ASN A 152 7.79 -11.06 -13.27
C ASN A 152 9.14 -10.47 -12.89
N ILE A 153 9.31 -10.03 -11.64
CA ILE A 153 10.59 -9.45 -11.21
C ILE A 153 11.75 -10.46 -11.23
N GLY A 154 11.48 -11.76 -11.20
CA GLY A 154 12.51 -12.80 -11.33
C GLY A 154 13.17 -12.84 -12.70
N GLU A 155 12.52 -12.27 -13.71
CA GLU A 155 12.99 -12.20 -15.10
C GLU A 155 13.77 -10.92 -15.42
N LEU A 156 14.03 -10.08 -14.42
CA LEU A 156 14.85 -8.88 -14.59
C LEU A 156 16.34 -9.23 -14.63
N GLU A 157 17.14 -8.43 -15.34
CA GLU A 157 18.60 -8.54 -15.32
C GLU A 157 19.14 -8.29 -13.90
N GLU A 158 18.57 -7.29 -13.21
CA GLU A 158 19.00 -6.84 -11.89
C GLU A 158 17.84 -6.87 -10.87
N PRO A 159 17.37 -8.06 -10.45
CA PRO A 159 16.21 -8.18 -9.56
C PRO A 159 16.45 -7.57 -8.16
N HIS A 160 17.72 -7.40 -7.76
CA HIS A 160 18.09 -6.78 -6.49
C HIS A 160 17.78 -5.27 -6.46
N ILE A 161 17.76 -4.59 -7.61
CA ILE A 161 17.36 -3.18 -7.71
C ILE A 161 15.92 -3.00 -7.24
N ILE A 162 15.03 -3.97 -7.51
CA ILE A 162 13.64 -3.92 -7.03
C ILE A 162 13.57 -3.95 -5.50
N ALA A 163 14.36 -4.82 -4.86
CA ALA A 163 14.42 -4.90 -3.41
C ALA A 163 14.88 -3.56 -2.82
N ARG A 164 15.90 -2.93 -3.43
CA ARG A 164 16.35 -1.58 -3.07
C ARG A 164 15.29 -0.50 -3.32
N MET A 165 14.59 -0.53 -4.45
CA MET A 165 13.53 0.44 -4.74
C MET A 165 12.40 0.37 -3.71
N LYS A 166 12.05 -0.82 -3.20
CA LYS A 166 11.05 -0.97 -2.13
C LYS A 166 11.48 -0.36 -0.81
N THR A 167 12.75 -0.49 -0.44
CA THR A 167 13.27 0.15 0.78
C THR A 167 13.44 1.67 0.60
N LEU A 168 13.58 2.13 -0.65
CA LEU A 168 13.69 3.53 -1.03
C LEU A 168 12.37 4.18 -1.40
N LEU A 169 11.22 3.56 -1.11
CA LEU A 169 9.91 4.17 -1.35
C LEU A 169 9.90 5.60 -0.79
N PRO A 170 9.77 6.64 -1.64
CA PRO A 170 10.05 8.00 -1.24
C PRO A 170 9.09 8.51 -0.17
N ILE A 171 9.64 9.09 0.89
CA ILE A 171 8.92 9.73 1.99
C ILE A 171 9.19 11.23 1.94
N SER A 172 8.12 12.03 1.97
CA SER A 172 8.19 13.48 2.06
C SER A 172 8.53 13.89 3.49
N ALA A 173 9.63 14.60 3.68
CA ALA A 173 10.01 15.15 4.98
C ALA A 173 9.03 16.23 5.46
N SER A 174 8.32 16.90 4.55
CA SER A 174 7.33 17.93 4.90
C SER A 174 6.05 17.34 5.48
N THR A 175 5.69 16.12 5.06
CA THR A 175 4.43 15.48 5.45
C THR A 175 4.60 14.21 6.29
N GLY A 176 5.79 13.61 6.30
CA GLY A 176 6.05 12.30 6.88
C GLY A 176 5.46 11.14 6.06
N CYS A 177 4.75 11.43 4.97
CA CYS A 177 3.99 10.47 4.19
C CYS A 177 4.78 10.02 2.94
N PHE A 178 4.43 8.86 2.40
CA PHE A 178 4.92 8.44 1.08
C PHE A 178 4.43 9.41 0.00
N TYR A 179 5.23 9.62 -1.03
CA TYR A 179 4.77 10.30 -2.24
C TYR A 179 3.77 9.41 -2.98
N LYS A 180 2.84 10.04 -3.71
CA LYS A 180 1.93 9.36 -4.62
C LYS A 180 2.71 8.59 -5.67
N MET A 181 2.17 7.48 -6.18
CA MET A 181 2.95 6.59 -7.06
C MET A 181 3.52 7.25 -8.33
N PRO A 182 2.80 8.12 -9.06
CA PRO A 182 3.35 8.80 -10.23
C PRO A 182 4.62 9.60 -9.89
N GLU A 183 4.59 10.41 -8.83
CA GLU A 183 5.73 11.19 -8.33
C GLU A 183 6.81 10.28 -7.74
N ALA A 184 6.42 9.28 -6.97
CA ALA A 184 7.32 8.32 -6.33
C ALA A 184 8.16 7.57 -7.37
N LEU A 185 7.59 7.18 -8.51
CA LEU A 185 8.34 6.56 -9.61
C LEU A 185 9.42 7.49 -10.17
N ARG A 186 9.13 8.79 -10.36
CA ARG A 186 10.13 9.77 -10.84
C ARG A 186 11.26 9.91 -9.83
N ILE A 187 10.90 10.00 -8.55
CA ILE A 187 11.85 10.12 -7.45
C ILE A 187 12.71 8.86 -7.35
N LEU A 188 12.12 7.66 -7.40
CA LEU A 188 12.83 6.38 -7.37
C LEU A 188 13.83 6.26 -8.52
N ARG A 189 13.42 6.57 -9.75
CA ARG A 189 14.31 6.57 -10.90
C ARG A 189 15.52 7.47 -10.67
N PHE A 190 15.27 8.69 -10.20
CA PHE A 190 16.34 9.65 -9.91
C PHE A 190 17.22 9.17 -8.75
N ALA A 191 16.64 8.56 -7.72
CA ALA A 191 17.35 8.01 -6.56
C ALA A 191 18.30 6.88 -6.95
N ILE A 192 17.82 5.94 -7.76
CA ILE A 192 18.60 4.79 -8.22
C ILE A 192 19.73 5.25 -9.14
N HIS A 193 19.44 6.15 -10.08
CA HIS A 193 20.46 6.70 -10.98
C HIS A 193 21.59 7.43 -10.24
N ASN A 194 21.25 8.17 -9.17
CA ASN A 194 22.23 8.89 -8.34
C ASN A 194 22.75 8.07 -7.14
N ASN A 195 22.41 6.79 -7.07
CA ASN A 195 22.80 5.87 -6.01
C ASN A 195 22.47 6.35 -4.57
N PHE A 196 21.33 7.02 -4.35
CA PHE A 196 20.91 7.42 -3.00
C PHE A 196 20.46 6.23 -2.15
N GLU A 197 20.67 6.34 -0.84
CA GLU A 197 20.33 5.30 0.15
C GLU A 197 19.23 5.73 1.12
N SER A 198 18.87 7.01 1.15
CA SER A 198 17.80 7.52 2.01
C SER A 198 16.47 7.58 1.24
N PRO A 199 15.35 7.11 1.83
CA PRO A 199 14.02 7.30 1.27
C PRO A 199 13.47 8.72 1.48
N PHE A 200 14.12 9.56 2.30
CA PHE A 200 13.57 10.86 2.68
C PHE A 200 13.96 11.98 1.70
N TRP A 201 12.94 12.70 1.23
CA TRP A 201 13.04 13.82 0.30
C TRP A 201 12.41 15.07 0.89
N LEU A 202 12.99 16.24 0.64
CA LEU A 202 12.46 17.51 1.12
C LEU A 202 12.48 18.57 0.01
N PRO A 203 11.50 19.49 0.00
CA PRO A 203 11.58 20.70 -0.81
C PRO A 203 12.80 21.54 -0.42
N VAL A 204 13.44 22.19 -1.39
CA VAL A 204 14.58 23.10 -1.14
C VAL A 204 14.21 24.17 -0.09
N LYS A 205 13.01 24.75 -0.18
CA LYS A 205 12.51 25.74 0.79
C LYS A 205 12.50 25.20 2.24
N LEU A 206 12.14 23.93 2.43
CA LEU A 206 12.16 23.31 3.76
C LEU A 206 13.59 23.10 4.26
N ALA A 207 14.55 22.86 3.36
CA ALA A 207 15.96 22.79 3.76
C ALA A 207 16.44 24.15 4.32
N ASP A 208 16.03 25.25 3.71
CA ASP A 208 16.33 26.61 4.19
C ASP A 208 15.69 26.88 5.56
N GLU A 209 14.41 26.51 5.74
CA GLU A 209 13.69 26.62 7.02
C GLU A 209 14.37 25.83 8.14
N LEU A 210 14.91 24.65 7.82
CA LEU A 210 15.66 23.80 8.75
C LEU A 210 17.14 24.19 8.87
N LYS A 211 17.58 25.29 8.23
CA LYS A 211 18.96 25.79 8.22
C LYS A 211 19.97 24.74 7.75
N LEU A 212 19.58 23.91 6.78
CA LEU A 212 20.42 22.86 6.22
C LEU A 212 21.20 23.37 5.02
N VAL A 213 22.53 23.19 5.04
CA VAL A 213 23.36 23.44 3.85
C VAL A 213 23.18 22.31 2.84
N ILE A 214 22.81 22.65 1.60
CA ILE A 214 22.76 21.71 0.45
C ILE A 214 24.16 21.60 -0.15
N LYS A 215 24.63 20.38 -0.43
CA LYS A 215 25.95 20.15 -1.03
C LYS A 215 26.03 20.79 -2.43
N LYS A 216 27.09 21.57 -2.69
CA LYS A 216 27.22 22.42 -3.89
C LYS A 216 27.12 21.69 -5.24
N SER A 217 27.49 20.42 -5.30
CA SER A 217 27.45 19.60 -6.52
C SER A 217 26.12 18.90 -6.78
N CYS A 218 25.12 19.10 -5.92
CA CYS A 218 23.85 18.38 -5.99
C CYS A 218 22.81 19.13 -6.83
N ASN A 219 22.35 18.48 -7.89
CA ASN A 219 21.18 18.94 -8.64
C ASN A 219 19.89 18.48 -7.96
N PRO A 220 18.92 19.37 -7.70
CA PRO A 220 17.61 18.97 -7.20
C PRO A 220 16.84 18.22 -8.29
N LEU A 221 16.00 17.27 -7.88
CA LEU A 221 14.96 16.72 -8.73
C LEU A 221 13.84 17.74 -8.88
N VAL A 222 13.43 18.02 -10.12
CA VAL A 222 12.30 18.91 -10.41
C VAL A 222 11.07 18.07 -10.75
N LEU A 223 10.01 18.24 -9.95
CA LEU A 223 8.68 17.73 -10.23
C LEU A 223 7.76 18.88 -10.67
N THR A 224 6.75 18.58 -11.46
CA THR A 224 5.71 19.54 -11.86
C THR A 224 4.44 19.20 -11.10
N VAL A 225 3.88 20.16 -10.37
CA VAL A 225 2.64 19.98 -9.62
C VAL A 225 1.47 20.00 -10.62
N PRO A 226 0.72 18.89 -10.81
CA PRO A 226 -0.27 18.78 -11.87
C PRO A 226 -1.33 19.89 -11.85
N GLU A 227 -1.79 20.29 -10.66
CA GLU A 227 -2.89 21.23 -10.49
C GLU A 227 -2.52 22.69 -10.79
N THR A 228 -1.24 23.03 -10.66
CA THR A 228 -0.77 24.42 -10.77
C THR A 228 0.27 24.64 -11.86
N GLY A 229 0.83 23.56 -12.40
CA GLY A 229 2.00 23.60 -13.28
C GLY A 229 3.29 24.07 -12.58
N ALA A 230 3.25 24.34 -11.28
CA ALA A 230 4.39 24.88 -10.55
C ALA A 230 5.51 23.84 -10.42
N GLU A 231 6.77 24.30 -10.45
CA GLU A 231 7.93 23.45 -10.21
C GLU A 231 8.17 23.24 -8.72
N LEU A 232 8.20 21.97 -8.31
CA LEU A 232 8.63 21.54 -6.98
C LEU A 232 10.05 20.97 -7.07
N LYS A 233 11.01 21.70 -6.51
CA LYS A 233 12.41 21.28 -6.42
C LYS A 233 12.62 20.47 -5.14
N LEU A 234 12.99 19.20 -5.31
CA LEU A 234 13.24 18.25 -4.23
C LEU A 234 14.72 17.90 -4.15
N ILE A 235 15.21 17.72 -2.93
CA ILE A 235 16.51 17.15 -2.62
C ILE A 235 16.34 15.93 -1.73
N ASN A 236 17.24 14.97 -1.83
CA ASN A 236 17.33 13.84 -0.91
C ASN A 236 18.02 14.27 0.39
N SER A 237 17.67 13.66 1.52
CA SER A 237 18.34 13.95 2.80
C SER A 237 19.86 13.79 2.71
N ALA A 238 20.36 12.83 1.93
CA ALA A 238 21.79 12.57 1.72
C ALA A 238 22.53 13.72 1.01
N GLN A 239 21.79 14.61 0.34
CA GLN A 239 22.34 15.80 -0.33
C GLN A 239 22.49 17.00 0.62
N THR A 240 22.12 16.85 1.88
CA THR A 240 22.24 17.90 2.90
C THR A 240 23.47 17.69 3.77
N SER A 241 23.85 18.73 4.52
CA SER A 241 24.89 18.70 5.55
C SER A 241 24.54 17.82 6.74
N SER A 242 23.25 17.61 7.03
CA SER A 242 22.80 16.78 8.16
C SER A 242 21.56 15.96 7.80
N PRO A 243 21.74 14.78 7.16
CA PRO A 243 20.63 13.89 6.80
C PRO A 243 19.78 13.49 8.00
N LYS A 244 20.39 13.35 9.20
CA LYS A 244 19.70 12.98 10.44
C LYS A 244 18.62 13.98 10.85
N ILE A 245 18.84 15.28 10.63
CA ILE A 245 17.83 16.31 10.94
C ILE A 245 16.62 16.15 10.04
N VAL A 246 16.83 15.88 8.74
CA VAL A 246 15.74 15.63 7.79
C VAL A 246 14.94 14.39 8.20
N ILE A 247 15.62 13.30 8.56
CA ILE A 247 14.99 12.05 8.97
C ILE A 247 14.18 12.28 10.25
N ALA A 248 14.76 12.90 11.27
CA ALA A 248 14.08 13.21 12.53
C ALA A 248 12.84 14.07 12.28
N HIS A 249 12.96 15.13 11.46
CA HIS A 249 11.86 15.98 11.09
C HIS A 249 10.74 15.20 10.37
N ALA A 250 11.10 14.35 9.40
CA ALA A 250 10.13 13.52 8.67
C ALA A 250 9.36 12.56 9.60
N LEU A 251 10.06 11.94 10.56
CA LEU A 251 9.45 11.05 11.55
C LEU A 251 8.52 11.82 12.49
N GLU A 252 8.88 13.04 12.92
CA GLU A 252 7.97 13.91 13.67
C GLU A 252 6.72 14.26 12.84
N GLN A 253 6.88 14.51 11.54
CA GLN A 253 5.77 14.83 10.65
C GLN A 253 4.75 13.70 10.49
N GLN A 254 5.13 12.43 10.74
CA GLN A 254 4.23 11.27 10.70
C GLN A 254 3.17 11.26 11.78
N PHE A 255 3.40 11.99 12.88
CA PHE A 255 2.49 12.05 14.02
C PHE A 255 1.85 13.43 14.19
N CYS A 256 2.26 14.40 13.38
CA CYS A 256 1.80 15.78 13.47
C CYS A 256 0.33 15.91 13.00
N PRO A 257 -0.59 16.43 13.84
CA PRO A 257 -1.96 16.72 13.45
C PRO A 257 -2.08 17.60 12.20
N ARG A 258 -2.93 17.18 11.27
CA ARG A 258 -3.18 17.84 9.98
C ARG A 258 -4.67 18.05 9.75
N SER A 259 -4.99 19.09 9.01
CA SER A 259 -6.36 19.32 8.54
C SER A 259 -6.79 18.21 7.58
N GLY A 260 -7.87 17.51 7.88
CA GLY A 260 -8.50 16.54 6.95
C GLY A 260 -9.13 17.20 5.72
N VAL A 261 -9.18 18.53 5.65
CA VAL A 261 -9.64 19.30 4.47
C VAL A 261 -8.48 19.63 3.54
N SER A 262 -7.37 20.12 4.09
CA SER A 262 -6.27 20.69 3.29
C SER A 262 -4.96 19.90 3.35
N GLY A 263 -4.83 18.93 4.25
CA GLY A 263 -3.58 18.21 4.53
C GLY A 263 -2.50 19.05 5.22
N ARG A 264 -2.76 20.35 5.44
CA ARG A 264 -1.82 21.29 6.06
C ARG A 264 -1.77 21.07 7.57
N ARG A 265 -0.61 21.37 8.16
CA ARG A 265 -0.43 21.41 9.62
C ARG A 265 -1.32 22.47 10.23
N PHE A 266 -1.77 22.21 11.45
CA PHE A 266 -2.40 23.25 12.26
C PHE A 266 -1.35 24.22 12.83
N PRO A 267 -1.75 25.45 13.20
CA PRO A 267 -0.95 26.29 14.08
C PRO A 267 -0.52 25.55 15.35
N LYS A 268 0.68 25.85 15.86
CA LYS A 268 1.31 25.08 16.95
C LYS A 268 0.43 24.90 18.19
N ILE A 269 -0.30 25.95 18.59
CA ILE A 269 -1.25 25.91 19.72
C ILE A 269 -2.32 24.83 19.53
N ILE A 270 -2.85 24.67 18.31
CA ILE A 270 -3.85 23.66 18.01
C ILE A 270 -3.18 22.29 17.89
N GLU A 271 -2.04 22.23 17.19
CA GLU A 271 -1.25 21.01 17.02
C GLU A 271 -0.92 20.34 18.35
N ASP A 272 -0.48 21.08 19.37
CA ASP A 272 -0.09 20.53 20.66
C ASP A 272 -1.28 19.90 21.40
N VAL A 273 -2.44 20.56 21.39
CA VAL A 273 -3.66 20.04 22.03
C VAL A 273 -4.17 18.80 21.30
N LEU A 274 -4.20 18.83 19.96
CA LEU A 274 -4.62 17.68 19.16
C LEU A 274 -3.65 16.50 19.29
N SER A 275 -2.34 16.76 19.37
CA SER A 275 -1.32 15.72 19.59
C SER A 275 -1.50 15.03 20.95
N ALA A 276 -1.70 15.83 22.01
CA ALA A 276 -1.98 15.31 23.34
C ALA A 276 -3.28 14.48 23.38
N SER A 277 -4.31 14.93 22.65
CA SER A 277 -5.56 14.17 22.50
C SER A 277 -5.36 12.87 21.71
N SER A 278 -4.58 12.89 20.63
CA SER A 278 -4.24 11.71 19.83
C SER A 278 -3.56 10.65 20.67
N ALA A 279 -2.56 11.04 21.48
CA ALA A 279 -1.85 10.13 22.37
C ALA A 279 -2.77 9.54 23.44
N ARG A 280 -3.61 10.37 24.07
CA ARG A 280 -4.54 9.95 25.13
C ARG A 280 -5.58 8.96 24.62
N ASN A 281 -6.16 9.25 23.46
CA ASN A 281 -7.25 8.45 22.88
C ASN A 281 -6.74 7.37 21.92
N LYS A 282 -5.42 7.26 21.72
CA LYS A 282 -4.76 6.33 20.79
C LYS A 282 -5.33 6.43 19.37
N PHE A 283 -5.56 7.65 18.89
CA PHE A 283 -5.98 7.84 17.50
C PHE A 283 -4.83 7.51 16.56
N GLU A 284 -5.11 6.65 15.58
CA GLU A 284 -4.14 6.20 14.57
C GLU A 284 -3.96 7.19 13.43
N SER A 285 -4.98 8.02 13.16
CA SER A 285 -4.92 9.00 12.09
C SER A 285 -4.37 10.33 12.56
N VAL A 286 -3.56 10.97 11.73
CA VAL A 286 -3.10 12.34 11.97
C VAL A 286 -4.09 13.40 11.47
N PHE A 287 -5.15 13.00 10.76
CA PHE A 287 -6.10 13.97 10.21
C PHE A 287 -7.22 14.32 11.18
N TRP A 288 -7.50 15.61 11.26
CA TRP A 288 -8.55 16.18 12.09
C TRP A 288 -9.44 17.12 11.29
N LEU A 289 -10.73 17.06 11.59
CA LEU A 289 -11.75 17.93 11.01
C LEU A 289 -12.31 18.85 12.09
N LYS A 290 -12.59 20.10 11.71
CA LYS A 290 -13.48 20.94 12.50
C LYS A 290 -14.91 20.47 12.29
N ASP A 291 -15.73 20.58 13.33
CA ASP A 291 -17.16 20.22 13.28
C ASP A 291 -17.89 20.83 12.07
N ALA A 292 -17.63 22.13 11.82
CA ALA A 292 -18.19 22.87 10.69
C ALA A 292 -17.86 22.31 9.29
N TYR A 293 -16.85 21.44 9.15
CA TYR A 293 -16.47 20.84 7.87
C TYR A 293 -17.13 19.49 7.61
N LEU A 294 -17.79 18.87 8.60
CA LEU A 294 -18.46 17.58 8.43
C LEU A 294 -19.54 17.64 7.34
N PRO A 295 -20.44 18.65 7.28
CA PRO A 295 -21.47 18.71 6.24
C PRO A 295 -20.87 18.91 4.84
N ALA A 296 -19.88 19.80 4.72
CA ALA A 296 -19.22 20.10 3.45
C ALA A 296 -18.48 18.91 2.84
N LEU A 297 -18.03 17.97 3.69
CA LEU A 297 -17.39 16.73 3.27
C LEU A 297 -18.36 15.55 3.14
N SER A 298 -19.66 15.78 3.33
CA SER A 298 -20.68 14.72 3.40
C SER A 298 -20.29 13.60 4.37
N THR A 299 -19.63 13.96 5.46
CA THR A 299 -19.06 13.05 6.46
C THR A 299 -19.90 13.12 7.73
N LYS A 300 -20.17 11.98 8.37
CA LYS A 300 -20.91 11.93 9.64
C LYS A 300 -20.01 11.43 10.76
N LEU A 301 -20.27 11.93 11.97
CA LEU A 301 -19.69 11.36 13.18
C LEU A 301 -20.28 9.99 13.44
N LEU A 302 -19.43 9.07 13.90
CA LEU A 302 -19.91 7.83 14.48
C LEU A 302 -20.72 8.14 15.76
N PRO A 303 -21.63 7.26 16.19
CA PRO A 303 -22.38 7.48 17.43
C PRO A 303 -21.48 7.64 18.65
N GLY A 304 -21.82 8.57 19.55
CA GLY A 304 -21.17 8.75 20.86
C GLY A 304 -19.78 9.37 20.86
N GLN A 305 -19.35 9.98 19.75
CA GLN A 305 -18.00 10.54 19.64
C GLN A 305 -17.85 11.87 20.38
N ILE A 306 -16.76 12.01 21.14
CA ILE A 306 -16.45 13.20 21.92
C ILE A 306 -15.40 14.04 21.16
N PRO A 307 -15.65 15.34 20.92
CA PRO A 307 -14.67 16.21 20.28
C PRO A 307 -13.48 16.52 21.19
N THR A 308 -12.35 16.83 20.57
CA THR A 308 -11.28 17.58 21.21
C THR A 308 -11.56 19.07 21.04
N THR A 309 -11.85 19.75 22.15
CA THR A 309 -12.12 21.19 22.15
C THR A 309 -10.81 21.97 22.29
N VAL A 310 -10.55 22.87 21.35
CA VAL A 310 -9.35 23.71 21.33
C VAL A 310 -9.75 25.18 21.44
N ALA A 311 -9.07 25.94 22.30
CA ALA A 311 -9.25 27.38 22.38
C ALA A 311 -8.52 28.07 21.22
N CYS A 312 -9.26 28.76 20.37
CA CYS A 312 -8.75 29.57 19.27
C CYS A 312 -9.09 31.04 19.55
N GLY A 313 -8.21 31.73 20.27
CA GLY A 313 -8.50 33.08 20.78
C GLY A 313 -9.66 33.05 21.79
N ASN A 314 -10.69 33.86 21.55
CA ASN A 314 -11.88 33.95 22.42
C ASN A 314 -12.93 32.87 22.14
N GLN A 315 -12.70 31.98 21.17
CA GLN A 315 -13.65 30.95 20.77
C GLN A 315 -13.13 29.55 21.11
N LYS A 316 -14.04 28.65 21.49
CA LYS A 316 -13.76 27.21 21.59
C LYS A 316 -14.23 26.54 20.31
N THR A 317 -13.32 25.81 19.65
CA THR A 317 -13.63 25.07 18.42
C THR A 317 -13.52 23.58 18.69
N ALA A 318 -14.55 22.83 18.28
CA ALA A 318 -14.55 21.37 18.34
C ALA A 318 -13.82 20.77 17.12
N PHE A 319 -12.87 19.87 17.41
CA PHE A 319 -12.17 19.08 16.41
C PHE A 319 -12.45 17.60 16.65
N TYR A 320 -12.63 16.86 15.56
CA TYR A 320 -12.78 15.41 15.55
C TYR A 320 -11.65 14.80 14.74
N ASN A 321 -11.02 13.76 15.28
CA ASN A 321 -10.11 12.96 14.49
C ASN A 321 -10.91 12.19 13.44
N VAL A 322 -10.37 11.98 12.25
CA VAL A 322 -11.11 11.29 11.17
C VAL A 322 -11.47 9.84 11.52
N VAL A 323 -10.80 9.21 12.49
CA VAL A 323 -11.21 7.89 12.99
C VAL A 323 -12.58 7.90 13.68
N GLN A 324 -13.06 9.08 14.09
CA GLN A 324 -14.36 9.28 14.72
C GLN A 324 -15.48 9.48 13.69
N THR A 325 -15.19 9.35 12.39
CA THR A 325 -16.15 9.56 11.31
C THR A 325 -16.34 8.29 10.46
N ASP A 326 -17.44 8.26 9.71
CA ASP A 326 -17.72 7.21 8.73
C ASP A 326 -16.83 7.28 7.47
N SER A 327 -16.02 8.34 7.34
CA SER A 327 -15.30 8.69 6.12
C SER A 327 -13.78 8.66 6.28
N ARG A 328 -13.24 8.01 7.34
CA ARG A 328 -11.80 7.87 7.62
C ARG A 328 -10.99 7.55 6.36
N GLN A 329 -11.32 6.44 5.71
CA GLN A 329 -10.56 5.93 4.56
C GLN A 329 -10.60 6.91 3.38
N THR A 330 -11.75 7.53 3.13
CA THR A 330 -11.91 8.50 2.03
C THR A 330 -11.01 9.72 2.25
N ILE A 331 -10.93 10.23 3.47
CA ILE A 331 -10.12 11.40 3.79
C ILE A 331 -8.62 11.05 3.75
N GLU A 332 -8.22 9.94 4.37
CA GLU A 332 -6.82 9.48 4.34
C GLU A 332 -6.33 9.23 2.91
N LYS A 333 -7.15 8.60 2.05
CA LYS A 333 -6.82 8.37 0.64
C LYS A 333 -6.55 9.65 -0.15
N ARG A 334 -7.17 10.79 0.20
CA ARG A 334 -6.89 12.07 -0.49
C ARG A 334 -5.44 12.51 -0.34
N PHE A 335 -4.79 12.13 0.75
CA PHE A 335 -3.44 12.58 1.10
C PHE A 335 -2.38 11.47 1.03
N HIS A 336 -2.78 10.20 1.00
CA HIS A 336 -1.89 9.02 0.99
C HIS A 336 -1.93 8.19 -0.30
N GLY A 337 -2.71 8.59 -1.32
CA GLY A 337 -2.86 7.86 -2.59
C GLY A 337 -1.67 7.96 -3.52
#